data_AF-A0A919Q9R2-F1
#
_entry.id   AF-A0A919Q9R2-F1
#
_cell.length_a   1.000
_cell.length_b   1.000
_cell.length_c   1.000
_cell.angle_alpha   90.00
_cell.angle_beta   90.00
_cell.angle_gamma   90.00
#
_symmetry.space_group_name_H-M   'P 1'
#
loop_
_entity.id
_entity.type
_entity.pdbx_description
1 polymer ?
#
loop_
_entity_poly.entity_id
_entity_poly.type
_entity_poly.pdbx_seq_one_letter_code
_entity_poly.pdbx_strand_id
1 'polypeptide(L)'
;MPDSEPGSYALIVGADTYADGALGRLRSPTHDGRELTEVLANPEIGGFATQQLFNRPAHEVAEEIEGFFADRKRDDLLVLHLSCHGVKDESGRLYFAMPTTKLDRLAATGLSAAFVNEQIDRSRSQKIVLLLDCCYSA
;
A
#
# COMPACT_ATOMS: atom_id res chain seq x y z
N MET A 1 -15.89 -26.43 -11.37
CA MET A 1 -15.12 -25.68 -12.38
C MET A 1 -13.66 -26.00 -12.13
N PRO A 2 -12.81 -26.25 -13.14
CA PRO A 2 -11.40 -26.45 -12.85
C PRO A 2 -10.87 -25.14 -12.26
N ASP A 3 -10.30 -25.22 -11.07
CA ASP A 3 -9.65 -24.09 -10.42
C ASP A 3 -8.50 -23.63 -11.32
N SER A 4 -8.71 -22.51 -12.01
CA SER A 4 -7.66 -21.71 -12.61
C SER A 4 -6.50 -21.57 -11.63
N GLU A 5 -5.27 -21.73 -12.08
CA GLU A 5 -4.08 -21.68 -11.22
C GLU A 5 -4.07 -20.44 -10.30
N PRO A 6 -3.61 -20.57 -9.05
CA PRO A 6 -3.52 -19.45 -8.13
C PRO A 6 -2.63 -18.35 -8.70
N GLY A 7 -3.13 -17.12 -8.69
CA GLY A 7 -2.40 -15.95 -9.17
C GLY A 7 -1.52 -15.32 -8.10
N SER A 8 -0.44 -14.68 -8.53
CA SER A 8 0.42 -13.85 -7.68
C SER A 8 0.20 -12.39 -8.06
N TYR A 9 -0.22 -11.56 -7.11
CA TYR A 9 -0.54 -10.15 -7.34
C TYR A 9 0.21 -9.26 -6.36
N ALA A 10 0.77 -8.15 -6.84
CA ALA A 10 1.47 -7.20 -5.99
C ALA A 10 0.95 -5.78 -6.22
N LEU A 11 0.66 -5.06 -5.14
CA LEU A 11 0.35 -3.64 -5.15
C LEU A 11 1.45 -2.90 -4.41
N ILE A 12 2.11 -1.97 -5.11
CA ILE A 12 3.22 -1.19 -4.59
C ILE A 12 2.76 0.27 -4.49
N VAL A 13 2.67 0.77 -3.27
CA VAL A 13 2.30 2.16 -2.97
C VAL A 13 3.53 2.87 -2.43
N GLY A 14 3.81 4.05 -2.98
CA GLY A 14 4.93 4.88 -2.55
C GLY A 14 4.58 6.35 -2.54
N ALA A 15 4.95 7.07 -1.49
CA ALA A 15 4.82 8.52 -1.41
C ALA A 15 6.13 9.15 -0.95
N ASP A 16 6.67 10.07 -1.74
CA ASP A 16 7.93 10.78 -1.45
C ASP A 16 7.78 12.31 -1.48
N THR A 17 6.64 12.79 -1.97
CA THR A 17 6.29 14.22 -2.02
C THR A 17 5.03 14.47 -1.21
N TYR A 18 5.03 15.57 -0.46
CA TYR A 18 3.96 15.96 0.43
C TYR A 18 3.66 17.45 0.27
N ALA A 19 2.38 17.81 0.23
CA ALA A 19 1.94 19.20 0.20
C ALA A 19 2.08 19.88 1.58
N ASP A 20 1.95 19.11 2.65
CA ASP A 20 2.17 19.57 4.02
C ASP A 20 3.68 19.66 4.30
N GLY A 21 4.19 20.86 4.53
CA GLY A 21 5.61 21.11 4.75
C GLY A 21 6.18 20.50 6.04
N ALA A 22 5.32 20.09 6.97
CA ALA A 22 5.74 19.35 8.17
C ALA A 22 6.13 17.91 7.86
N LEU A 23 5.66 17.35 6.73
CA LEU A 23 6.09 16.05 6.23
C LEU A 23 7.36 16.24 5.39
N GLY A 24 8.51 15.92 5.99
CA GLY A 24 9.78 15.95 5.27
C GLY A 24 9.75 15.04 4.04
N ARG A 25 10.36 15.47 2.93
CA ARG A 25 10.53 14.61 1.75
C ARG A 25 11.31 13.35 2.12
N LEU A 26 10.75 12.19 1.84
CA LEU A 26 11.47 10.93 1.94
C LEU A 26 12.40 10.80 0.74
N ARG A 27 13.66 10.42 0.99
CA ARG A 27 14.58 10.06 -0.08
C ARG A 27 14.33 8.60 -0.44
N SER A 28 13.88 8.37 -1.67
CA SER A 28 13.83 7.06 -2.34
C SER A 28 12.63 6.11 -2.21
N PRO A 29 11.45 6.43 -1.59
CA PRO A 29 10.30 5.51 -1.60
C PRO A 29 9.86 5.05 -3.00
N THR A 30 9.91 5.97 -3.98
CA THR A 30 9.54 5.67 -5.37
C THR A 30 10.63 4.96 -6.14
N HIS A 31 11.89 5.07 -5.72
CA HIS A 31 13.00 4.34 -6.32
C HIS A 31 12.98 2.88 -5.85
N ASP A 32 12.91 2.67 -4.55
CA ASP A 32 12.96 1.34 -3.94
C ASP A 32 11.69 0.54 -4.29
N GLY A 33 10.54 1.22 -4.35
CA GLY A 33 9.29 0.63 -4.85
C GLY A 33 9.37 0.18 -6.32
N ARG A 34 10.14 0.87 -7.17
CA ARG A 34 10.32 0.47 -8.58
C ARG A 34 11.19 -0.77 -8.69
N GLU A 35 12.33 -0.81 -8.00
CA GLU A 35 13.22 -1.98 -7.99
C GLU A 35 12.49 -3.22 -7.47
N LEU A 36 11.73 -3.08 -6.36
CA LEU A 36 10.91 -4.17 -5.85
C LEU A 36 9.86 -4.63 -6.86
N THR A 37 9.24 -3.69 -7.59
CA THR A 37 8.27 -4.05 -8.62
C THR A 37 8.92 -4.84 -9.76
N GLU A 38 10.11 -4.45 -10.21
CA GLU A 38 10.84 -5.16 -11.27
C GLU A 38 11.16 -6.61 -10.87
N VAL A 39 11.60 -6.82 -9.63
CA VAL A 39 11.90 -8.16 -9.10
C VAL A 39 10.63 -9.00 -8.99
N LEU A 40 9.54 -8.43 -8.44
CA LEU A 40 8.26 -9.14 -8.30
C LEU A 40 7.64 -9.47 -9.66
N ALA A 41 7.72 -8.57 -10.63
CA ALA A 41 7.16 -8.78 -11.97
C ALA A 41 7.95 -9.78 -12.81
N ASN A 42 9.25 -9.96 -12.54
CA ASN A 42 10.10 -10.86 -13.30
C ASN A 42 9.57 -12.31 -13.24
N PRO A 43 9.19 -12.94 -14.38
CA PRO A 43 8.66 -14.30 -14.42
C PRO A 43 9.61 -15.38 -13.91
N GLU A 44 10.92 -15.14 -13.96
CA GLU A 44 11.95 -16.08 -13.48
C GLU A 44 12.19 -15.97 -11.96
N ILE A 45 11.67 -14.92 -11.31
CA ILE A 45 11.86 -14.66 -9.87
C ILE A 45 10.52 -14.72 -9.13
N GLY A 46 9.61 -13.80 -9.44
CA GLY A 46 8.34 -13.63 -8.73
C GLY A 46 7.11 -13.93 -9.57
N GLY A 47 7.10 -13.54 -10.84
CA GLY A 47 5.96 -13.73 -11.75
C GLY A 47 4.66 -13.06 -11.29
N PHE A 48 4.75 -11.98 -10.51
CA PHE A 48 3.58 -11.26 -10.00
C PHE A 48 2.98 -10.36 -11.08
N ALA A 49 1.65 -10.29 -11.10
CA ALA A 49 0.95 -9.18 -11.72
C ALA A 49 1.06 -7.96 -10.79
N THR A 50 1.90 -7.00 -11.17
CA THR A 50 2.24 -5.85 -10.32
C THR A 50 1.48 -4.58 -10.72
N GLN A 51 1.04 -3.80 -9.74
CA GLN A 51 0.47 -2.47 -9.92
C GLN A 51 1.22 -1.46 -9.03
N GLN A 52 1.51 -0.28 -9.57
CA GLN A 52 2.26 0.78 -8.88
C GLN A 52 1.38 2.01 -8.66
N LEU A 53 1.32 2.51 -7.44
CA LEU A 53 0.62 3.72 -7.04
C LEU A 53 1.59 4.69 -6.37
N PHE A 54 2.29 5.48 -7.19
CA PHE A 54 3.24 6.46 -6.70
C PHE A 54 2.65 7.86 -6.63
N ASN A 55 2.83 8.52 -5.49
CA ASN A 55 2.40 9.88 -5.23
C ASN A 55 0.92 10.14 -5.59
N ARG A 56 0.04 9.19 -5.24
CA ARG A 56 -1.41 9.32 -5.45
C ARG A 56 -2.11 9.80 -4.17
N PRO A 57 -3.18 10.59 -4.28
CA PRO A 57 -4.00 10.98 -3.12
C PRO A 57 -4.54 9.78 -2.34
N ALA A 58 -4.76 9.95 -1.04
CA ALA A 58 -5.19 8.85 -0.17
C ALA A 58 -6.52 8.19 -0.60
N HIS A 59 -7.46 8.95 -1.17
CA HIS A 59 -8.74 8.39 -1.62
C HIS A 59 -8.57 7.44 -2.82
N GLU A 60 -7.70 7.80 -3.78
CA GLU A 60 -7.41 6.93 -4.92
C GLU A 60 -6.65 5.67 -4.47
N VAL A 61 -5.69 5.82 -3.55
CA VAL A 61 -4.97 4.67 -2.98
C VAL A 61 -5.91 3.74 -2.22
N ALA A 62 -6.88 4.29 -1.48
CA ALA A 62 -7.85 3.51 -0.73
C ALA A 62 -8.75 2.68 -1.65
N GLU A 63 -9.24 3.26 -2.75
CA GLU A 63 -10.06 2.58 -3.75
C GLU A 63 -9.31 1.41 -4.41
N GLU A 64 -8.05 1.64 -4.79
CA GLU A 64 -7.21 0.60 -5.40
C GLU A 64 -6.85 -0.52 -4.41
N ILE A 65 -6.64 -0.19 -3.13
CA ILE A 65 -6.42 -1.20 -2.07
C ILE A 65 -7.68 -2.05 -1.89
N GLU A 66 -8.86 -1.44 -1.84
CA GLU A 66 -10.13 -2.17 -1.74
C GLU A 66 -10.30 -3.13 -2.93
N GLY A 67 -10.12 -2.63 -4.17
CA GLY A 67 -10.19 -3.46 -5.37
C GLY A 67 -9.15 -4.59 -5.39
N PHE A 68 -7.92 -4.30 -4.93
CA PHE A 68 -6.85 -5.28 -4.86
C PHE A 68 -7.17 -6.46 -3.95
N PHE A 69 -7.88 -6.25 -2.84
CA PHE A 69 -8.27 -7.32 -1.91
C PHE A 69 -9.62 -7.96 -2.22
N ALA A 70 -10.55 -7.24 -2.85
CA ALA A 70 -11.91 -7.72 -3.15
C ALA A 70 -11.93 -8.77 -4.27
N ASP A 71 -11.17 -8.56 -5.34
CA ASP A 71 -11.25 -9.36 -6.58
C ASP A 71 -10.24 -10.52 -6.61
N ARG A 72 -10.17 -11.30 -5.52
CA ARG A 72 -9.16 -12.36 -5.34
C ARG A 72 -9.76 -13.71 -4.95
N LYS A 73 -9.03 -14.77 -5.27
CA LYS A 73 -9.35 -16.16 -4.93
C LYS A 73 -8.62 -16.57 -3.66
N ARG A 74 -9.09 -17.66 -3.06
CA ARG A 74 -8.56 -18.20 -1.80
C ARG A 74 -7.06 -18.49 -1.84
N ASP A 75 -6.59 -19.03 -2.96
CA ASP A 75 -5.21 -19.49 -3.10
C ASP A 75 -4.26 -18.48 -3.72
N ASP A 76 -4.75 -17.31 -4.13
CA ASP A 76 -3.93 -16.23 -4.70
C ASP A 76 -2.97 -15.69 -3.65
N LEU A 77 -1.72 -15.40 -4.04
CA LEU A 77 -0.75 -14.72 -3.18
C LEU A 77 -0.80 -13.21 -3.43
N LEU A 78 -1.09 -12.45 -2.38
CA LEU A 78 -1.19 -10.99 -2.43
C LEU A 78 -0.02 -10.36 -1.69
N VAL A 79 0.67 -9.43 -2.33
CA VAL A 79 1.71 -8.62 -1.70
C VAL A 79 1.27 -7.16 -1.75
N LEU A 80 1.12 -6.53 -0.58
CA LEU A 80 0.95 -5.08 -0.48
C LEU A 80 2.24 -4.48 0.09
N HIS A 81 2.89 -3.59 -0.66
CA HIS A 81 4.04 -2.82 -0.21
C HIS A 81 3.63 -1.35 -0.03
N LEU A 82 3.84 -0.80 1.17
CA LEU A 82 3.59 0.60 1.49
C LEU A 82 4.89 1.26 1.92
N SER A 83 5.39 2.21 1.13
CA SER A 83 6.56 3.04 1.46
C SER A 83 6.17 4.52 1.56
N CYS A 84 6.03 5.02 2.79
CA CYS A 84 5.55 6.39 3.08
C CYS A 84 5.78 6.76 4.56
N HIS A 85 5.41 7.98 4.97
CA HIS A 85 5.43 8.32 6.40
C HIS A 85 4.28 7.65 7.16
N GLY A 86 4.61 7.05 8.31
CA GLY A 86 3.62 6.66 9.30
C GLY A 86 3.38 7.79 10.29
N VAL A 87 2.13 8.25 10.39
CA VAL A 87 1.72 9.36 11.27
C VAL A 87 0.62 8.87 12.21
N LYS A 88 0.66 9.25 13.49
CA LYS A 88 -0.43 9.00 14.43
C LYS A 88 -1.26 10.24 14.67
N ASP A 89 -2.56 10.05 14.84
CA ASP A 89 -3.41 11.10 15.39
C ASP A 89 -3.33 11.16 16.93
N GLU A 90 -4.03 12.11 17.53
CA GLU A 90 -4.07 12.30 18.99
C GLU A 90 -4.63 11.09 19.76
N SER A 91 -5.42 10.24 19.10
CA SER A 91 -5.95 8.99 19.66
C SER A 91 -5.02 7.79 19.48
N GLY A 92 -3.84 8.02 18.88
CA GLY A 92 -2.84 6.98 18.61
C GLY A 92 -3.13 6.13 17.37
N ARG A 93 -4.13 6.48 16.56
CA ARG A 93 -4.46 5.74 15.33
C ARG A 93 -3.43 6.03 14.27
N LEU A 94 -2.92 4.98 13.63
CA LEU A 94 -1.92 5.07 12.56
C LEU A 94 -2.57 5.39 11.21
N TYR A 95 -1.96 6.35 10.52
CA TYR A 95 -2.25 6.74 9.16
C TYR A 95 -0.97 6.68 8.33
N PHE A 96 -1.08 6.19 7.11
CA PHE A 96 -0.07 6.27 6.07
C PHE A 96 -0.25 7.59 5.32
N ALA A 97 0.75 8.46 5.39
CA ALA A 97 0.69 9.77 4.75
C ALA A 97 0.87 9.63 3.24
N MET A 98 -0.05 10.24 2.50
CA MET A 98 -0.04 10.37 1.05
C MET A 98 0.20 11.86 0.68
N PRO A 99 0.48 12.20 -0.58
CA PRO A 99 0.89 13.55 -0.94
C PRO A 99 -0.07 14.68 -0.54
N THR A 100 -1.37 14.37 -0.50
CA THR A 100 -2.43 15.32 -0.12
C THR A 100 -2.83 15.25 1.35
N THR A 101 -2.13 14.44 2.16
CA THR A 101 -2.42 14.31 3.60
C THR A 101 -2.09 15.61 4.33
N LYS A 102 -2.98 16.01 5.22
CA LYS A 102 -2.82 17.17 6.11
C LYS A 102 -2.78 16.66 7.55
N LEU A 103 -1.74 17.03 8.30
CA LEU A 103 -1.54 16.54 9.67
C LEU A 103 -2.66 16.95 10.62
N ASP A 104 -3.29 18.11 10.39
CA ASP A 104 -4.42 18.58 11.19
C ASP A 104 -5.77 17.96 10.77
N ARG A 105 -5.80 17.16 9.69
CA ARG A 105 -7.01 16.52 9.12
C ARG A 105 -6.72 15.08 8.68
N LEU A 106 -5.97 14.31 9.47
CA LEU A 106 -5.58 12.93 9.14
C LEU A 106 -6.77 12.02 8.83
N ALA A 107 -7.82 12.07 9.64
CA ALA A 107 -9.00 11.23 9.45
C ALA A 107 -9.68 11.39 8.08
N ALA A 108 -9.55 12.56 7.46
CA ALA A 108 -10.16 12.86 6.15
C ALA A 108 -9.18 12.74 4.98
N THR A 109 -7.86 12.82 5.22
CA THR A 109 -6.86 13.01 4.16
C THR A 109 -5.70 12.01 4.20
N GLY A 110 -5.58 11.23 5.26
CA GLY A 110 -4.61 10.14 5.40
C GLY A 110 -5.22 8.79 5.08
N LEU A 111 -4.39 7.83 4.69
CA LEU A 111 -4.82 6.44 4.52
C LEU A 111 -4.76 5.73 5.87
N SER A 112 -5.92 5.38 6.45
CA SER A 112 -5.98 4.74 7.75
C SER A 112 -5.41 3.31 7.72
N ALA A 113 -4.51 2.97 8.65
CA ALA A 113 -4.04 1.60 8.80
C ALA A 113 -5.18 0.64 9.19
N ALA A 114 -6.18 1.13 9.92
CA ALA A 114 -7.36 0.34 10.26
C ALA A 114 -8.19 0.00 9.01
N PHE A 115 -8.28 0.92 8.04
CA PHE A 115 -8.94 0.65 6.76
C PHE A 115 -8.19 -0.42 5.97
N VAL A 116 -6.86 -0.34 5.89
CA VAL A 116 -6.05 -1.36 5.19
C VAL A 116 -6.23 -2.74 5.83
N ASN A 117 -6.19 -2.82 7.17
CA ASN A 117 -6.45 -4.07 7.90
C ASN A 117 -7.86 -4.62 7.63
N GLU A 118 -8.87 -3.76 7.58
CA GLU A 118 -10.23 -4.17 7.26
C GLU A 118 -10.33 -4.77 5.84
N GLN A 119 -9.62 -4.21 4.85
CA GLN A 119 -9.61 -4.79 3.50
C GLN A 119 -8.86 -6.13 3.45
N ILE A 120 -7.78 -6.28 4.22
CA ILE A 120 -7.06 -7.55 4.38
C ILE A 120 -8.00 -8.61 4.98
N ASP A 121 -8.70 -8.28 6.07
CA ASP A 121 -9.61 -9.20 6.77
C ASP A 121 -10.81 -9.61 5.91
N ARG A 122 -11.25 -8.73 4.99
CA ARG A 122 -12.33 -9.00 4.04
C ARG A 122 -11.88 -9.81 2.82
N SER A 123 -10.58 -9.89 2.55
CA SER A 123 -10.08 -10.60 1.38
C SER A 123 -10.39 -12.09 1.46
N ARG A 124 -10.72 -12.69 0.31
CA ARG A 124 -10.88 -14.15 0.21
C ARG A 124 -9.55 -14.88 0.23
N SER A 125 -8.48 -14.23 -0.21
CA SER A 125 -7.14 -14.81 -0.20
C SER A 125 -6.69 -15.06 1.23
N GLN A 126 -6.11 -16.23 1.47
CA GLN A 126 -5.51 -16.59 2.76
C GLN A 126 -3.99 -16.40 2.78
N LYS A 127 -3.41 -15.90 1.67
CA LYS A 127 -1.97 -15.73 1.49
C LYS A 127 -1.68 -14.27 1.21
N ILE A 128 -1.55 -13.48 2.28
CA ILE A 128 -1.34 -12.04 2.20
C ILE A 128 -0.03 -11.70 2.90
N VAL A 129 0.83 -10.95 2.20
CA VAL A 129 2.08 -10.41 2.72
C VAL A 129 1.97 -8.88 2.70
N LEU A 130 2.17 -8.27 3.86
CA LEU A 130 2.22 -6.82 4.00
C LEU A 130 3.67 -6.40 4.28
N LEU A 131 4.22 -5.55 3.42
CA LEU A 131 5.54 -4.95 3.58
C LEU A 131 5.37 -3.47 3.90
N LEU A 132 5.74 -3.08 5.12
CA LEU A 132 5.66 -1.70 5.59
C LEU A 132 7.05 -1.09 5.68
N ASP A 133 7.41 -0.28 4.69
CA ASP A 133 8.63 0.51 4.68
C ASP A 133 8.30 1.96 5.05
N CYS A 134 7.85 2.14 6.29
CA CYS A 134 7.41 3.44 6.78
C CYS A 134 8.39 3.99 7.80
N CYS A 135 8.94 5.17 7.51
CA CYS A 135 9.65 5.95 8.51
C CYS A 135 8.66 6.41 9.57
N TYR A 136 8.82 5.92 10.79
CA TYR A 136 8.03 6.32 11.93
C TYR A 136 8.60 7.62 12.50
N SER A 137 7.89 8.72 12.28
CA SER A 137 8.21 9.99 12.94
C SER A 137 7.54 9.96 14.31
N ALA A 138 8.34 9.72 15.36
CA ALA A 138 7.89 9.71 16.75
C ALA A 138 7.53 11.10 17.26
#